data_AF-A0A6G1R9E6-F1
#
_entry.id   AF-A0A6G1R9E6-F1
#
_cell.length_a   1.000
_cell.length_b   1.000
_cell.length_c   1.000
_cell.angle_alpha   90.00
_cell.angle_beta   90.00
_cell.angle_gamma   90.00
#
_symmetry.space_group_name_H-M   'P 1'
#
loop_
_entity.id
_entity.type
_entity.pdbx_description
1 polymer ?
#
loop_
_entity_poly.entity_id
_entity_poly.type
_entity_poly.pdbx_seq_one_letter_code
_entity_poly.pdbx_strand_id
1 'polypeptide(L)'
;MQCFQKGPNSFWRIRGLSGAVGRRNTFIGTPYWMAPEVIACDENPDATYDFKSDLWSLGITAIEMAEGAPPLCDMHPMRALFLIPRNPAPRLKSKKWSKKFQSFIESCLVKNHSQRPTTEQLMKHPFIRDQPNERQVRIQLKDHIDRTKKKRGEKDETEYEYSGSEEEEEENDSGEPSSILNLPGESTLRRDFLRLQLANKERSEALRRQQLEQQQRENEEHKRQLLAERQKRIEEQKEQRRRLEEQQRREKELRKQQEREQRRHYEEQMRREEERRRAEHEQEYIRRQLEEEQRQLEILQQQLLQEQALLLEYKRKQLEEQRQAERLQRQLQQERDYLVSLQQQQQQQRQDQRPAEKKPLYHYKE
;
A
#
# COMPACT_ATOMS: atom_id res chain seq x y z
N MET A 1 10.25 2.97 1.45
CA MET A 1 8.94 3.01 2.12
C MET A 1 8.96 2.16 3.38
N GLN A 2 9.02 2.79 4.56
CA GLN A 2 8.67 2.17 5.83
C GLN A 2 7.30 2.72 6.23
N CYS A 3 6.33 1.84 6.39
CA CYS A 3 4.97 2.23 6.75
C CYS A 3 4.93 2.66 8.21
N PHE A 4 4.52 3.89 8.46
CA PHE A 4 4.18 4.37 9.80
C PHE A 4 2.67 4.19 10.01
N GLN A 5 2.29 3.20 10.82
CA GLN A 5 0.92 3.03 11.29
C GLN A 5 0.90 3.20 12.81
N LYS A 6 -0.01 4.05 13.33
CA LYS A 6 -0.20 4.25 14.77
C LYS A 6 -0.72 2.96 15.41
N GLY A 7 0.13 2.30 16.20
CA GLY A 7 -0.23 1.26 17.15
C GLY A 7 -0.16 1.79 18.59
N PRO A 8 -0.83 1.12 19.56
CA PRO A 8 -1.06 1.65 20.90
C PRO A 8 0.16 1.69 21.83
N ASN A 9 1.36 1.24 21.43
CA ASN A 9 2.58 1.37 22.22
C ASN A 9 3.70 2.04 21.42
N SER A 10 4.22 3.10 22.01
CA SER A 10 5.21 4.03 21.50
C SER A 10 6.58 3.38 21.30
N PHE A 11 6.88 2.92 20.08
CA PHE A 11 8.22 2.95 19.48
C PHE A 11 8.13 2.61 17.99
N TRP A 12 8.71 3.45 17.13
CA TRP A 12 8.74 3.26 15.68
C TRP A 12 9.63 2.07 15.30
N ARG A 13 9.06 0.90 14.97
CA ARG A 13 9.84 -0.26 14.51
C ARG A 13 9.86 -0.31 12.97
N ILE A 14 11.06 -0.25 12.41
CA ILE A 14 11.38 -0.40 10.99
C ILE A 14 11.09 -1.84 10.56
N ARG A 15 10.21 -2.06 9.58
CA ARG A 15 10.07 -3.36 8.90
C ARG A 15 10.83 -3.31 7.57
N GLY A 16 11.92 -4.05 7.51
CA GLY A 16 12.84 -4.12 6.36
C GLY A 16 12.20 -4.70 5.09
N LEU A 17 12.74 -4.27 3.96
CA LEU A 17 12.47 -4.73 2.60
C LEU A 17 12.80 -6.23 2.49
N SER A 18 11.80 -7.08 2.24
CA SER A 18 12.06 -8.40 1.64
C SER A 18 12.16 -8.23 0.13
N GLY A 19 13.33 -8.60 -0.40
CA GLY A 19 13.65 -8.54 -1.82
C GLY A 19 12.69 -9.39 -2.65
N ALA A 20 11.91 -8.71 -3.49
CA ALA A 20 11.29 -9.26 -4.68
C ALA A 20 10.91 -8.07 -5.57
N VAL A 21 11.59 -7.96 -6.71
CA VAL A 21 11.28 -7.02 -7.80
C VAL A 21 9.88 -7.37 -8.31
N GLY A 22 8.88 -6.64 -7.82
CA GLY A 22 7.49 -6.77 -8.25
C GLY A 22 6.79 -5.46 -7.97
N ARG A 23 6.50 -4.70 -9.03
CA ARG A 23 5.71 -3.46 -9.00
C ARG A 23 4.37 -3.78 -8.32
N ARG A 24 4.13 -3.25 -7.12
CA ARG A 24 2.87 -3.44 -6.38
C ARG A 24 2.09 -2.13 -6.31
N ASN A 25 1.05 -2.02 -7.14
CA ASN A 25 0.03 -0.95 -7.14
C ASN A 25 -1.00 -1.11 -6.01
N THR A 26 -0.54 -1.27 -4.77
CA THR A 26 -1.43 -1.15 -3.61
C THR A 26 -1.33 0.27 -3.08
N PHE A 27 -2.44 0.99 -3.16
CA PHE A 27 -2.68 2.31 -2.58
C PHE A 27 -2.37 2.30 -1.08
N ILE A 28 -1.12 2.57 -0.72
CA ILE A 28 -0.57 2.48 0.64
C ILE A 28 0.01 3.84 0.99
N GLY A 29 -0.63 4.51 1.93
CA GLY A 29 -0.15 5.76 2.52
C GLY A 29 -1.29 6.48 3.23
N THR A 30 -0.98 7.26 4.26
CA THR A 30 -1.90 8.31 4.69
C THR A 30 -1.66 9.50 3.78
N PRO A 31 -2.61 9.88 2.90
CA PRO A 31 -2.33 10.75 1.76
C PRO A 31 -1.87 12.15 2.14
N TYR A 32 -2.14 12.58 3.38
CA TYR A 32 -1.82 13.91 3.87
C TYR A 32 -0.32 14.24 3.87
N TRP A 33 0.57 13.24 3.91
CA TRP A 33 2.03 13.42 3.81
C TRP A 33 2.59 13.16 2.42
N MET A 34 1.78 12.67 1.48
CA MET A 34 2.27 12.30 0.14
C MET A 34 2.64 13.56 -0.66
N ALA A 35 3.76 13.47 -1.38
CA ALA A 35 4.19 14.52 -2.28
C ALA A 35 3.35 14.53 -3.57
N PRO A 36 3.15 15.69 -4.22
CA PRO A 36 2.36 15.79 -5.45
C PRO A 36 2.81 14.83 -6.55
N GLU A 37 4.13 14.65 -6.70
CA GLU A 37 4.72 13.74 -7.69
C GLU A 37 4.38 12.27 -7.42
N VAL A 38 4.27 11.86 -6.14
CA VAL A 38 3.92 10.49 -5.74
C VAL A 38 2.44 10.21 -6.01
N ILE A 39 1.60 11.23 -5.89
CA ILE A 39 0.16 11.14 -6.19
C ILE A 39 -0.09 11.06 -7.69
N ALA A 40 0.69 11.80 -8.49
CA ALA A 40 0.57 11.87 -9.94
C ALA A 40 1.18 10.68 -10.69
N CYS A 41 1.84 9.72 -10.00
CA CYS A 41 2.42 8.53 -10.62
C CYS A 41 1.40 7.63 -11.36
N ASP A 42 0.10 7.74 -11.07
CA ASP A 42 -0.95 7.01 -11.83
C ASP A 42 -1.21 7.62 -13.22
N GLU A 43 -0.89 8.90 -13.43
CA GLU A 43 -1.19 9.61 -14.69
C GLU A 43 0.02 9.69 -15.64
N ASN A 44 1.24 9.41 -15.17
CA ASN A 44 2.46 9.58 -15.96
C ASN A 44 3.46 8.41 -15.74
N PRO A 45 3.60 7.48 -16.70
CA PRO A 45 4.45 6.29 -16.60
C PRO A 45 5.94 6.56 -16.34
N ASP A 46 6.40 7.78 -16.67
CA ASP A 46 7.79 8.23 -16.49
C ASP A 46 8.03 8.97 -15.17
N ALA A 47 6.97 9.29 -14.40
CA ALA A 47 7.07 9.96 -13.11
C ALA A 47 7.62 8.98 -12.05
N THR A 48 8.93 8.90 -11.97
CA THR A 48 9.63 8.16 -10.93
C THR A 48 9.68 9.00 -9.66
N TYR A 49 9.15 8.46 -8.57
CA TYR A 49 9.31 9.06 -7.24
C TYR A 49 10.80 9.06 -6.88
N ASP A 50 11.30 10.21 -6.43
CA ASP A 50 12.70 10.39 -6.06
C ASP A 50 12.84 10.53 -4.53
N PHE A 51 14.05 10.44 -4.00
CA PHE A 51 14.35 10.63 -2.56
C PHE A 51 13.91 12.00 -2.04
N LYS A 52 13.72 12.98 -2.94
CA LYS A 52 13.16 14.29 -2.59
C LYS A 52 11.72 14.23 -2.12
N SER A 53 10.95 13.20 -2.46
CA SER A 53 9.57 12.98 -1.98
C SER A 53 9.51 12.86 -0.45
N ASP A 54 10.54 12.30 0.17
CA ASP A 54 10.66 12.19 1.63
C ASP A 54 10.84 13.58 2.28
N LEU A 55 11.46 14.54 1.59
CA LEU A 55 11.64 15.91 2.08
C LEU A 55 10.32 16.68 2.11
N TRP A 56 9.41 16.41 1.17
CA TRP A 56 8.04 16.93 1.25
C TRP A 56 7.33 16.38 2.49
N SER A 57 7.40 15.06 2.68
CA SER A 57 6.80 14.38 3.83
C SER A 57 7.33 14.94 5.15
N LEU A 58 8.65 15.21 5.23
CA LEU A 58 9.29 15.89 6.35
C LEU A 58 8.71 17.29 6.60
N GLY A 59 8.48 18.07 5.55
CA GLY A 59 7.83 19.39 5.65
C GLY A 59 6.42 19.28 6.24
N ILE A 60 5.64 18.29 5.82
CA ILE A 60 4.31 18.03 6.38
C ILE A 60 4.40 17.59 7.85
N THR A 61 5.31 16.69 8.20
CA THR A 61 5.54 16.28 9.60
C THR A 61 5.96 17.46 10.47
N ALA A 62 6.74 18.40 9.94
CA ALA A 62 7.09 19.61 10.67
C ALA A 62 5.89 20.53 10.92
N ILE A 63 4.96 20.65 9.96
CA ILE A 63 3.66 21.31 10.19
C ILE A 63 2.84 20.56 11.25
N GLU A 64 2.78 19.23 11.17
CA GLU A 64 2.06 18.39 12.13
C GLU A 64 2.59 18.59 13.56
N MET A 65 3.90 18.63 13.77
CA MET A 65 4.50 18.92 15.08
C MET A 65 4.15 20.32 15.59
N ALA A 66 3.94 21.28 14.68
CA ALA A 66 3.63 22.66 15.03
C ALA A 66 2.13 22.89 15.30
N GLU A 67 1.26 22.31 14.48
CA GLU A 67 -0.19 22.54 14.51
C GLU A 67 -0.99 21.38 15.15
N GLY A 68 -0.34 20.25 15.44
CA GLY A 68 -0.93 19.06 16.04
C GLY A 68 -1.53 18.08 15.02
N ALA A 69 -1.68 18.49 13.76
CA ALA A 69 -2.20 17.67 12.68
C ALA A 69 -1.63 18.12 11.32
N PRO A 70 -1.51 17.22 10.33
CA PRO A 70 -1.08 17.60 8.98
C PRO A 70 -2.17 18.43 8.26
N PRO A 71 -1.81 19.18 7.20
CA PRO A 71 -2.79 19.85 6.36
C PRO A 71 -3.82 18.86 5.80
N LEU A 72 -5.08 19.31 5.67
CA LEU A 72 -6.19 18.53 5.11
C LEU A 72 -6.59 17.28 5.92
N CYS A 73 -6.15 17.14 7.18
CA CYS A 73 -6.45 15.98 8.03
C CYS A 73 -7.95 15.71 8.25
N ASP A 74 -8.78 16.77 8.23
CA ASP A 74 -10.23 16.68 8.48
C ASP A 74 -11.02 16.25 7.23
N MET A 75 -10.35 16.14 6.08
CA MET A 75 -10.99 15.78 4.82
C MET A 75 -10.85 14.29 4.52
N HIS A 76 -11.75 13.75 3.70
CA HIS A 76 -11.64 12.35 3.24
C HIS A 76 -10.33 12.13 2.47
N PRO A 77 -9.62 11.00 2.67
CA PRO A 77 -8.34 10.68 2.01
C PRO A 77 -8.34 10.89 0.49
N MET A 78 -9.39 10.44 -0.21
CA MET A 78 -9.55 10.62 -1.66
C MET A 78 -9.63 12.09 -2.08
N ARG A 79 -10.25 12.94 -1.25
CA ARG A 79 -10.34 14.38 -1.51
C ARG A 79 -8.99 15.06 -1.30
N ALA A 80 -8.20 14.62 -0.32
CA ALA A 80 -6.84 15.11 -0.12
C ALA A 80 -5.95 14.81 -1.33
N LEU A 81 -6.03 13.62 -1.92
CA LEU A 81 -5.27 13.26 -3.12
C LEU A 81 -5.57 14.17 -4.31
N PHE A 82 -6.84 14.57 -4.50
CA PHE A 82 -7.19 15.51 -5.55
C PHE A 82 -6.67 16.93 -5.29
N LEU A 83 -6.66 17.35 -4.01
CA LEU A 83 -6.31 18.71 -3.60
C LEU A 83 -4.80 18.94 -3.51
N ILE A 84 -4.00 17.95 -3.10
CA ILE A 84 -2.54 18.13 -2.90
C ILE A 84 -1.83 18.61 -4.18
N PRO A 85 -2.06 18.03 -5.38
CA PRO A 85 -1.47 18.53 -6.61
C PRO A 85 -2.06 19.86 -7.10
N ARG A 86 -3.29 20.22 -6.69
CA ARG A 86 -4.00 21.41 -7.20
C ARG A 86 -3.81 22.66 -6.33
N ASN A 87 -3.85 22.50 -5.01
CA ASN A 87 -3.73 23.59 -4.07
C ASN A 87 -2.30 24.18 -4.06
N PRO A 88 -2.14 25.42 -3.58
CA PRO A 88 -0.82 25.95 -3.27
C PRO A 88 -0.13 25.10 -2.19
N ALA A 89 1.20 25.17 -2.16
CA ALA A 89 1.99 24.50 -1.14
C ALA A 89 1.50 24.89 0.28
N PRO A 90 1.31 23.92 1.20
CA PRO A 90 0.88 24.23 2.55
C PRO A 90 1.85 25.17 3.26
N ARG A 91 1.30 26.05 4.10
CA ARG A 91 2.07 26.97 4.95
C ARG A 91 1.50 26.93 6.36
N LEU A 92 2.32 27.33 7.33
CA LEU A 92 1.87 27.46 8.71
C LEU A 92 0.76 28.53 8.79
N LYS A 93 -0.37 28.20 9.42
CA LYS A 93 -1.53 29.09 9.55
C LYS A 93 -1.26 30.26 10.49
N SER A 94 -0.49 30.01 11.55
CA SER A 94 -0.20 31.01 12.58
C SER A 94 1.10 31.76 12.30
N LYS A 95 1.08 33.09 12.46
CA LYS A 95 2.27 33.94 12.35
C LYS A 95 3.17 33.92 13.60
N LYS A 96 2.82 33.14 14.63
CA LYS A 96 3.59 33.04 15.90
C LYS A 96 4.97 32.38 15.73
N TRP A 97 5.15 31.66 14.63
CA TRP A 97 6.35 30.89 14.36
C TRP A 97 7.50 31.76 13.85
N SER A 98 8.74 31.39 14.17
CA SER A 98 9.92 32.13 13.72
C SER A 98 10.03 32.16 12.19
N LYS A 99 10.58 33.25 11.64
CA LYS A 99 10.83 33.37 10.19
C LYS A 99 11.75 32.25 9.68
N LYS A 100 12.71 31.82 10.50
CA LYS A 100 13.58 30.67 10.20
C LYS A 100 12.76 29.38 10.01
N PHE A 101 11.77 29.13 10.87
CA PHE A 101 10.93 27.94 10.75
C PHE A 101 10.01 28.01 9.53
N GLN A 102 9.37 29.15 9.28
CA GLN A 102 8.53 29.35 8.08
C GLN A 102 9.33 29.11 6.79
N SER A 103 10.54 29.70 6.70
CA SER A 103 11.47 29.49 5.56
C SER A 103 11.86 28.02 5.37
N PHE A 104 12.04 27.27 6.46
CA PHE A 104 12.35 25.83 6.38
C PHE A 104 11.18 25.04 5.77
N ILE A 105 9.95 25.28 6.24
CA ILE A 105 8.75 24.64 5.69
C ILE A 105 8.58 24.95 4.21
N GLU A 106 8.78 26.20 3.82
CA GLU A 106 8.70 26.63 2.41
C GLU A 106 9.76 25.96 1.52
N SER A 107 10.96 25.72 2.07
CA SER A 107 12.03 25.00 1.36
C SER A 107 11.69 23.52 1.17
N CYS A 108 11.03 22.89 2.14
CA CYS A 108 10.59 21.49 2.04
C CYS A 108 9.39 21.31 1.11
N LEU A 109 8.43 22.25 1.13
CA LEU A 109 7.15 22.15 0.43
C LEU A 109 7.16 22.81 -0.96
N VAL A 110 8.22 22.57 -1.73
CA VAL A 110 8.28 22.93 -3.15
C VAL A 110 7.58 21.85 -3.97
N LYS A 111 6.52 22.20 -4.71
CA LYS A 111 5.71 21.24 -5.48
C LYS A 111 6.50 20.56 -6.60
N ASN A 112 7.36 21.31 -7.29
CA ASN A 112 8.25 20.76 -8.29
C ASN A 112 9.44 20.07 -7.60
N HIS A 113 9.48 18.74 -7.60
CA HIS A 113 10.53 17.96 -6.94
C HIS A 113 11.94 18.30 -7.46
N SER A 114 12.10 18.65 -8.74
CA SER A 114 13.39 19.03 -9.31
C SER A 114 13.96 20.30 -8.67
N GLN A 115 13.09 21.26 -8.32
CA GLN A 115 13.47 22.51 -7.65
C GLN A 115 13.58 22.38 -6.13
N ARG A 116 13.07 21.29 -5.54
CA ARG A 116 13.17 21.03 -4.11
C ARG A 116 14.65 20.82 -3.73
N PRO A 117 15.16 21.48 -2.67
CA PRO A 117 16.55 21.28 -2.22
C PRO A 117 16.83 19.83 -1.85
N THR A 118 18.10 19.42 -1.92
CA THR A 118 18.52 18.10 -1.43
C THR A 118 18.65 18.08 0.09
N THR A 119 18.73 16.88 0.68
CA THR A 119 18.94 16.71 2.12
C THR A 119 20.18 17.45 2.62
N GLU A 120 21.28 17.41 1.87
CA GLU A 120 22.52 18.12 2.21
C GLU A 120 22.34 19.64 2.26
N GLN A 121 21.51 20.19 1.38
CA GLN A 121 21.19 21.62 1.36
C GLN A 121 20.29 21.99 2.54
N LEU A 122 19.27 21.16 2.85
CA LEU A 122 18.36 21.39 3.98
C LEU A 122 19.06 21.27 5.34
N MET A 123 20.05 20.39 5.50
CA MET A 123 20.85 20.30 6.74
C MET A 123 21.61 21.60 7.03
N LYS A 124 21.97 22.36 6.00
CA LYS A 124 22.65 23.67 6.14
C LYS A 124 21.67 24.82 6.41
N HIS A 125 20.36 24.59 6.35
CA HIS A 125 19.35 25.62 6.57
C HIS A 125 19.44 26.16 8.01
N PRO A 126 19.33 27.49 8.24
CA PRO A 126 19.50 28.09 9.57
C PRO A 126 18.59 27.53 10.67
N PHE A 127 17.41 27.02 10.29
CA PHE A 127 16.50 26.35 11.23
C PHE A 127 17.03 25.01 11.73
N ILE A 128 17.80 24.28 10.94
CA ILE A 128 18.35 22.96 11.33
C ILE A 128 19.76 23.11 11.90
N ARG A 129 20.59 23.94 11.26
CA ARG A 129 22.00 24.12 11.63
C ARG A 129 22.18 24.84 12.97
N ASP A 130 21.42 25.90 13.22
CA ASP A 130 21.64 26.77 14.38
C ASP A 130 20.79 26.32 15.59
N GLN A 131 21.27 25.33 16.36
CA GLN A 131 20.56 24.75 17.51
C GLN A 131 21.35 24.89 18.83
N PRO A 132 21.49 26.11 19.39
CA PRO A 132 22.27 26.33 20.62
C PRO A 132 21.68 25.63 21.85
N ASN A 133 20.37 25.36 21.84
CA ASN A 133 19.65 24.79 22.97
C ASN A 133 19.39 23.27 22.81
N GLU A 134 20.06 22.60 21.88
CA GLU A 134 19.80 21.18 21.56
C GLU A 134 19.89 20.30 22.82
N ARG A 135 20.92 20.51 23.65
CA ARG A 135 21.13 19.74 24.87
C ARG A 135 19.97 19.91 25.85
N GLN A 136 19.51 21.14 26.09
CA GLN A 136 18.38 21.41 26.98
C GLN A 136 17.07 20.82 26.42
N VAL A 137 16.83 20.92 25.11
CA VAL A 137 15.64 20.35 24.48
C VAL A 137 15.61 18.82 24.63
N ARG A 138 16.75 18.13 24.46
CA ARG A 138 16.85 16.68 24.68
C ARG A 138 16.48 16.29 26.12
N ILE A 139 16.95 17.07 27.11
CA ILE A 139 16.62 16.85 28.52
C ILE A 139 15.12 17.04 28.74
N GLN A 140 14.54 18.14 28.27
CA GLN A 140 13.10 18.42 28.40
C GLN A 140 12.21 17.35 27.76
N LEU A 141 12.60 16.83 26.60
CA LEU A 141 11.91 15.72 25.93
C LEU A 141 12.00 14.43 26.74
N LYS A 142 13.18 14.11 27.28
CA LYS A 142 13.35 12.95 28.16
C LYS A 142 12.48 13.05 29.40
N ASP A 143 12.49 14.20 30.08
CA ASP A 143 11.64 14.46 31.26
C ASP A 143 10.14 14.39 30.92
N HIS A 144 9.75 14.79 29.72
CA HIS A 144 8.37 14.66 29.25
C HIS A 144 7.98 13.19 29.03
N ILE A 145 8.84 12.41 28.41
CA ILE A 145 8.64 10.96 28.18
C ILE A 145 8.53 10.24 29.52
N ASP A 146 9.47 10.47 30.43
CA ASP A 146 9.54 9.79 31.73
C ASP A 146 8.29 10.11 32.59
N ARG A 147 7.83 11.37 32.60
CA ARG A 147 6.57 11.77 33.25
C ARG A 147 5.33 11.11 32.63
N THR A 148 5.32 10.96 31.31
CA THR A 148 4.19 10.35 30.59
C THR A 148 4.11 8.85 30.87
N LYS A 149 5.25 8.15 30.89
CA LYS A 149 5.33 6.73 31.30
C LYS A 149 4.82 6.51 32.71
N LYS A 150 5.27 7.34 33.67
CA LYS A 150 4.82 7.27 35.08
C LYS A 150 3.31 7.46 35.22
N LYS A 151 2.70 8.36 34.44
CA LYS A 151 1.24 8.57 34.43
C LYS A 151 0.45 7.44 33.76
N ARG A 152 1.05 6.73 32.81
CA ARG A 152 0.38 5.64 32.07
C ARG A 152 0.32 4.33 32.88
N GLY A 153 1.06 4.23 33.99
CA GLY A 153 1.02 3.04 34.85
C GLY A 153 1.65 1.81 34.21
N GLU A 154 2.49 1.98 33.18
CA GLU A 154 3.40 0.92 32.73
C GLU A 154 4.47 0.74 33.83
N LYS A 155 4.11 0.00 34.90
CA LYS A 155 5.07 -0.54 35.86
C LYS A 155 6.01 -1.44 35.04
N ASP A 156 7.31 -1.12 35.05
CA ASP A 156 8.33 -2.05 34.57
C ASP A 156 8.11 -3.38 35.32
N GLU A 157 7.93 -4.47 34.57
CA GLU A 157 7.64 -5.84 35.05
C GLU A 157 8.76 -6.45 35.94
N THR A 158 9.70 -5.66 36.45
CA THR A 158 10.90 -6.13 37.15
C THR A 158 11.16 -5.51 38.53
N GLU A 159 10.23 -4.74 39.09
CA GLU A 159 10.35 -4.27 40.47
C GLU A 159 9.73 -5.28 41.46
N TYR A 160 10.60 -6.07 42.09
CA TYR A 160 10.27 -7.07 43.11
C TYR A 160 9.78 -6.36 44.39
N GLU A 161 8.47 -6.27 44.60
CA GLU A 161 7.90 -5.77 45.87
C GLU A 161 8.03 -6.85 46.96
N TYR A 162 8.94 -6.62 47.91
CA TYR A 162 9.06 -7.40 49.14
C TYR A 162 7.87 -7.09 50.06
N SER A 163 6.88 -7.99 50.06
CA SER A 163 5.75 -7.96 50.99
C SER A 163 6.22 -8.42 52.38
N GLY A 164 6.61 -7.48 53.23
CA GLY A 164 6.83 -7.71 54.66
C GLY A 164 5.50 -7.87 55.37
N SER A 165 5.23 -9.08 55.86
CA SER A 165 4.12 -9.39 56.75
C SER A 165 4.56 -9.18 58.21
N GLU A 166 4.10 -8.09 58.83
CA GLU A 166 4.08 -7.92 60.29
C GLU A 166 2.60 -7.78 60.70
N GLU A 167 2.03 -8.86 61.22
CA GLU A 167 0.79 -8.85 61.99
C GLU A 167 1.17 -9.04 63.47
N GLU A 168 0.99 -8.02 64.29
CA GLU A 168 0.86 -8.17 65.74
C GLU A 168 -0.59 -7.86 66.13
N GLU A 169 -1.31 -8.88 66.59
CA GLU A 169 -2.59 -8.74 67.27
C GLU A 169 -2.33 -8.44 68.75
N GLU A 170 -2.77 -7.28 69.25
CA GLU A 170 -2.94 -7.04 70.69
C GLU A 170 -4.40 -7.28 71.08
N GLU A 171 -4.60 -8.28 71.94
CA GLU A 171 -5.87 -8.64 72.58
C GLU A 171 -6.05 -7.78 73.85
N ASN A 172 -7.11 -6.96 73.89
CA ASN A 172 -7.41 -6.07 75.02
C ASN A 172 -8.53 -6.68 75.90
N ASP A 173 -8.16 -6.97 77.14
CA ASP A 173 -8.95 -7.59 78.22
C ASP A 173 -10.15 -6.73 78.66
N SER A 174 -11.33 -7.34 78.80
CA SER A 174 -12.57 -6.68 79.25
C SER A 174 -12.97 -7.17 80.64
N GLY A 175 -12.80 -6.32 81.64
CA GLY A 175 -13.13 -6.61 83.05
C GLY A 175 -14.63 -6.68 83.38
N GLU A 176 -14.98 -7.68 84.19
CA GLU A 176 -16.27 -7.82 84.89
C GLU A 176 -16.36 -6.89 86.12
N PRO A 177 -17.55 -6.32 86.45
CA PRO A 177 -17.78 -5.72 87.75
C PRO A 177 -18.43 -6.69 88.76
N SER A 178 -17.87 -6.68 89.96
CA SER A 178 -18.10 -7.55 91.11
C SER A 178 -19.46 -7.43 91.84
N SER A 179 -19.91 -8.59 92.33
CA SER A 179 -20.31 -8.94 93.72
C SER A 179 -21.17 -7.96 94.54
N ILE A 180 -22.42 -8.36 94.80
CA ILE A 180 -23.32 -7.73 95.78
C ILE A 180 -23.12 -8.37 97.17
N LEU A 181 -22.68 -7.55 98.12
CA LEU A 181 -22.48 -7.88 99.53
C LEU A 181 -23.84 -7.96 100.26
N ASN A 182 -24.10 -9.00 101.05
CA ASN A 182 -25.27 -9.09 101.93
C ASN A 182 -24.85 -8.82 103.39
N LEU A 183 -25.36 -7.75 104.01
CA LEU A 183 -25.37 -7.53 105.47
C LEU A 183 -26.76 -7.92 106.06
N PRO A 184 -26.81 -8.50 107.28
CA PRO A 184 -28.06 -8.91 107.93
C PRO A 184 -28.63 -7.78 108.80
N GLY A 185 -29.92 -7.44 108.67
CA GLY A 185 -30.55 -6.54 109.64
C GLY A 185 -31.84 -5.80 109.26
N GLU A 186 -32.36 -5.90 108.04
CA GLU A 186 -33.64 -5.24 107.69
C GLU A 186 -34.79 -6.23 107.56
N SER A 187 -35.93 -5.90 108.16
CA SER A 187 -37.19 -6.65 108.07
C SER A 187 -37.42 -7.11 106.63
N THR A 188 -37.51 -8.43 106.44
CA THR A 188 -37.68 -9.11 105.15
C THR A 188 -38.80 -8.47 104.31
N LEU A 189 -39.85 -7.98 104.96
CA LEU A 189 -40.97 -7.27 104.33
C LEU A 189 -40.59 -5.96 103.62
N ARG A 190 -39.66 -5.15 104.16
CA ARG A 190 -39.26 -3.87 103.54
C ARG A 190 -38.37 -4.08 102.33
N ARG A 191 -37.49 -5.09 102.39
CA ARG A 191 -36.62 -5.50 101.28
C ARG A 191 -37.42 -6.13 100.15
N ASP A 192 -38.39 -6.98 100.48
CA ASP A 192 -39.30 -7.58 99.50
C ASP A 192 -40.22 -6.55 98.85
N PHE A 193 -40.71 -5.56 99.61
CA PHE A 193 -41.50 -4.45 99.08
C PHE A 193 -40.71 -3.57 98.08
N LEU A 194 -39.47 -3.18 98.43
CA LEU A 194 -38.60 -2.43 97.51
C LEU A 194 -38.22 -3.24 96.26
N ARG A 195 -37.97 -4.55 96.42
CA ARG A 195 -37.71 -5.46 95.29
C ARG A 195 -38.92 -5.57 94.37
N LEU A 196 -40.13 -5.67 94.91
CA LEU A 196 -41.38 -5.68 94.14
C LEU A 196 -41.65 -4.34 93.43
N GLN A 197 -41.31 -3.21 94.06
CA GLN A 197 -41.47 -1.89 93.45
C GLN A 197 -40.47 -1.67 92.30
N LEU A 198 -39.21 -2.08 92.49
CA LEU A 198 -38.19 -2.07 91.44
C LEU A 198 -38.53 -3.06 90.31
N ALA A 199 -38.98 -4.27 90.64
CA ALA A 199 -39.40 -5.27 89.66
C ALA A 199 -40.60 -4.79 88.83
N ASN A 200 -41.56 -4.08 89.43
CA ASN A 200 -42.67 -3.47 88.67
C ASN A 200 -42.22 -2.32 87.77
N LYS A 201 -41.30 -1.48 88.25
CA LYS A 201 -40.71 -0.40 87.44
C LYS A 201 -39.88 -0.97 86.27
N GLU A 202 -39.06 -1.97 86.54
CA GLU A 202 -38.23 -2.65 85.56
C GLU A 202 -39.08 -3.41 84.53
N ARG A 203 -40.18 -4.02 84.95
CA ARG A 203 -41.15 -4.66 84.04
C ARG A 203 -41.85 -3.64 83.14
N SER A 204 -42.17 -2.45 83.66
CA SER A 204 -42.75 -1.37 82.87
C SER A 204 -41.74 -0.77 81.88
N GLU A 205 -40.49 -0.57 82.32
CA GLU A 205 -39.40 -0.08 81.46
C GLU A 205 -38.99 -1.11 80.40
N ALA A 206 -38.98 -2.40 80.73
CA ALA A 206 -38.73 -3.49 79.78
C ALA A 206 -39.81 -3.56 78.69
N LEU A 207 -41.09 -3.38 79.05
CA LEU A 207 -42.18 -3.32 78.07
C LEU A 207 -42.03 -2.11 77.13
N ARG A 208 -41.60 -0.96 77.67
CA ARG A 208 -41.35 0.25 76.88
C ARG A 208 -40.15 0.11 75.94
N ARG A 209 -39.07 -0.56 76.38
CA ARG A 209 -37.92 -0.92 75.53
C ARG A 209 -38.32 -1.90 74.43
N GLN A 210 -39.12 -2.91 74.76
CA GLN A 210 -39.62 -3.88 73.79
C GLN A 210 -40.48 -3.21 72.70
N GLN A 211 -41.35 -2.26 73.06
CA GLN A 211 -42.11 -1.47 72.08
C GLN A 211 -41.22 -0.63 71.17
N LEU A 212 -40.20 0.03 71.72
CA LEU A 212 -39.26 0.85 70.93
C LEU A 212 -38.42 -0.01 69.98
N GLU A 213 -37.92 -1.16 70.44
CA GLU A 213 -37.18 -2.11 69.60
C GLU A 213 -38.06 -2.67 68.48
N GLN A 214 -39.32 -2.97 68.77
CA GLN A 214 -40.27 -3.46 67.77
C GLN A 214 -40.53 -2.39 66.69
N GLN A 215 -40.72 -1.14 67.10
CA GLN A 215 -40.90 -0.01 66.19
C GLN A 215 -39.62 0.31 65.38
N GLN A 216 -38.43 0.11 65.96
CA GLN A 216 -37.16 0.21 65.24
C GLN A 216 -37.00 -0.90 64.21
N ARG A 217 -37.33 -2.15 64.56
CA ARG A 217 -37.30 -3.29 63.62
C ARG A 217 -38.23 -3.07 62.43
N GLU A 218 -39.46 -2.61 62.68
CA GLU A 218 -40.41 -2.26 61.60
C GLU A 218 -39.87 -1.16 60.69
N ASN A 219 -39.27 -0.10 61.26
CA ASN A 219 -38.64 0.97 60.49
C ASN A 219 -37.42 0.50 59.68
N GLU A 220 -36.59 -0.38 60.24
CA GLU A 220 -35.44 -0.97 59.55
C GLU A 220 -35.87 -1.89 58.42
N GLU A 221 -36.91 -2.69 58.61
CA GLU A 221 -37.50 -3.53 57.56
C GLU A 221 -38.07 -2.68 56.42
N HIS A 222 -38.82 -1.62 56.73
CA HIS A 222 -39.34 -0.69 55.72
C HIS A 222 -38.20 0.00 54.95
N LYS A 223 -37.14 0.43 55.64
CA LYS A 223 -35.94 1.01 55.00
C LYS A 223 -35.24 -0.02 54.10
N ARG A 224 -35.16 -1.28 54.52
CA ARG A 224 -34.56 -2.36 53.74
C ARG A 224 -35.37 -2.67 52.48
N GLN A 225 -36.70 -2.67 52.56
CA GLN A 225 -37.58 -2.85 51.41
C GLN A 225 -37.41 -1.72 50.37
N LEU A 226 -37.38 -0.47 50.81
CA LEU A 226 -37.14 0.69 49.93
C LEU A 226 -35.78 0.62 49.21
N LEU A 227 -34.73 0.20 49.92
CA LEU A 227 -33.41 0.01 49.32
C LEU A 227 -33.40 -1.13 48.30
N ALA A 228 -34.06 -2.25 48.60
CA ALA A 228 -34.20 -3.37 47.67
C ALA A 228 -34.97 -2.97 46.41
N GLU A 229 -36.06 -2.21 46.55
CA GLU A 229 -36.84 -1.70 45.41
C GLU A 229 -36.01 -0.74 44.55
N ARG A 230 -35.26 0.18 45.19
CA ARG A 230 -34.35 1.09 44.48
C ARG A 230 -33.28 0.32 43.72
N GLN A 231 -32.69 -0.71 44.33
CA GLN A 231 -31.67 -1.55 43.69
C GLN A 231 -32.23 -2.27 42.46
N LYS A 232 -33.45 -2.80 42.56
CA LYS A 232 -34.15 -3.47 41.46
C LYS A 232 -34.38 -2.53 40.27
N ARG A 233 -34.81 -1.29 40.51
CA ARG A 233 -34.96 -0.28 39.42
C ARG A 233 -33.64 0.05 38.74
N ILE A 234 -32.54 0.13 39.51
CA ILE A 234 -31.20 0.39 38.96
C ILE A 234 -30.75 -0.79 38.08
N GLU A 235 -31.02 -2.02 38.52
CA GLU A 235 -30.66 -3.23 37.79
C GLU A 235 -31.45 -3.36 36.49
N GLU A 236 -32.77 -3.09 36.53
CA GLU A 236 -33.62 -3.04 35.33
C GLU A 236 -33.13 -1.98 34.32
N GLN A 237 -32.74 -0.78 34.78
CA GLN A 237 -32.16 0.25 33.90
C GLN A 237 -30.81 -0.18 33.30
N LYS A 238 -29.94 -0.82 34.09
CA LYS A 238 -28.67 -1.36 33.61
C LYS A 238 -28.88 -2.47 32.58
N GLU A 239 -29.87 -3.32 32.78
CA GLU A 239 -30.19 -4.40 31.85
C GLU A 239 -30.76 -3.85 30.53
N GLN A 240 -31.67 -2.88 30.57
CA GLN A 240 -32.15 -2.19 29.37
C GLN A 240 -31.00 -1.55 28.58
N ARG A 241 -30.09 -0.88 29.27
CA ARG A 241 -28.91 -0.27 28.64
C ARG A 241 -27.99 -1.33 28.01
N ARG A 242 -27.75 -2.44 28.70
CA ARG A 242 -26.95 -3.56 28.18
C ARG A 242 -27.59 -4.16 26.92
N ARG A 243 -28.92 -4.34 26.88
CA ARG A 243 -29.64 -4.86 25.70
C ARG A 243 -29.50 -3.92 24.49
N LEU A 244 -29.62 -2.60 24.70
CA LEU A 244 -29.42 -1.61 23.64
C LEU A 244 -27.98 -1.57 23.13
N GLU A 245 -27.00 -1.61 24.02
CA GLU A 245 -25.57 -1.64 23.64
C GLU A 245 -25.23 -2.93 22.86
N GLU A 246 -25.81 -4.07 23.25
CA GLU A 246 -25.64 -5.33 22.53
C GLU A 246 -26.29 -5.30 21.14
N GLN A 247 -27.49 -4.73 21.01
CA GLN A 247 -28.16 -4.56 19.72
C GLN A 247 -27.34 -3.66 18.77
N GLN A 248 -26.84 -2.52 19.26
CA GLN A 248 -25.95 -1.64 18.48
C GLN A 248 -24.64 -2.34 18.09
N ARG A 249 -24.10 -3.19 18.96
CA ARG A 249 -22.88 -3.95 18.66
C ARG A 249 -23.12 -4.95 17.53
N ARG A 250 -24.22 -5.71 17.59
CA ARG A 250 -24.61 -6.67 16.53
C ARG A 250 -24.85 -5.95 15.20
N GLU A 251 -25.51 -4.80 15.22
CA GLU A 251 -25.75 -4.00 14.01
C GLU A 251 -24.45 -3.48 13.38
N LYS A 252 -23.51 -2.98 14.21
CA LYS A 252 -22.17 -2.58 13.76
C LYS A 252 -21.37 -3.75 13.18
N GLU A 253 -21.44 -4.92 13.81
CA GLU A 253 -20.78 -6.13 13.31
C GLU A 253 -21.36 -6.58 11.96
N LEU A 254 -22.68 -6.56 11.80
CA LEU A 254 -23.36 -6.88 10.55
C LEU A 254 -22.97 -5.88 9.44
N ARG A 255 -22.98 -4.57 9.74
CA ARG A 255 -22.55 -3.53 8.78
C ARG A 255 -21.10 -3.72 8.35
N LYS A 256 -20.20 -4.03 9.31
CA LYS A 256 -18.79 -4.30 9.03
C LYS A 256 -18.60 -5.57 8.19
N GLN A 257 -19.45 -6.57 8.38
CA GLN A 257 -19.44 -7.79 7.58
C GLN A 257 -19.92 -7.53 6.15
N GLN A 258 -21.00 -6.78 5.97
CA GLN A 258 -21.48 -6.35 4.65
C GLN A 258 -20.44 -5.52 3.91
N GLU A 259 -19.77 -4.59 4.59
CA GLU A 259 -18.71 -3.77 3.98
C GLU A 259 -17.50 -4.62 3.55
N ARG A 260 -17.12 -5.63 4.34
CA ARG A 260 -16.08 -6.59 3.96
C ARG A 260 -16.48 -7.43 2.75
N GLU A 261 -17.74 -7.85 2.67
CA GLU A 261 -18.25 -8.59 1.51
C GLU A 261 -18.30 -7.73 0.25
N GLN A 262 -18.78 -6.49 0.35
CA GLN A 262 -18.75 -5.54 -0.76
C GLN A 262 -17.32 -5.28 -1.24
N ARG A 263 -16.38 -5.10 -0.30
CA ARG A 263 -14.96 -4.93 -0.63
C ARG A 263 -14.37 -6.15 -1.34
N ARG A 264 -14.69 -7.36 -0.88
CA ARG A 264 -14.27 -8.61 -1.56
C ARG A 264 -14.85 -8.72 -2.97
N HIS A 265 -16.14 -8.43 -3.13
CA HIS A 265 -16.79 -8.46 -4.44
C HIS A 265 -16.17 -7.42 -5.39
N TYR A 266 -15.89 -6.22 -4.90
CA TYR A 266 -15.21 -5.18 -5.69
C TYR A 266 -13.79 -5.59 -6.08
N GLU A 267 -13.00 -6.12 -5.14
CA GLU A 267 -11.65 -6.63 -5.42
C GLU A 267 -11.67 -7.78 -6.45
N GLU A 268 -12.67 -8.66 -6.38
CA GLU A 268 -12.84 -9.76 -7.34
C GLU A 268 -13.24 -9.25 -8.73
N GLN A 269 -14.13 -8.26 -8.81
CA GLN A 269 -14.48 -7.60 -10.07
C GLN A 269 -13.26 -6.95 -10.72
N MET A 270 -12.47 -6.20 -9.94
CA MET A 270 -11.25 -5.56 -10.43
C MET A 270 -10.24 -6.59 -10.95
N ARG A 271 -10.08 -7.74 -10.27
CA ARG A 271 -9.21 -8.82 -10.75
C ARG A 271 -9.69 -9.40 -12.08
N ARG A 272 -10.99 -9.66 -12.23
CA ARG A 272 -11.56 -10.16 -13.48
C ARG A 272 -11.39 -9.15 -14.62
N GLU A 273 -11.53 -7.86 -14.33
CA GLU A 273 -11.32 -6.81 -15.32
C GLU A 273 -9.84 -6.69 -15.72
N GLU A 274 -8.91 -6.74 -14.76
CA GLU A 274 -7.47 -6.79 -15.06
C GLU A 274 -7.10 -8.00 -15.91
N GLU A 275 -7.65 -9.17 -15.60
CA GLU A 275 -7.39 -10.40 -16.35
C GLU A 275 -7.92 -10.28 -17.79
N ARG A 276 -9.11 -9.68 -17.98
CA ARG A 276 -9.63 -9.36 -19.32
C ARG A 276 -8.71 -8.41 -20.08
N ARG A 277 -8.23 -7.33 -19.46
CA ARG A 277 -7.30 -6.39 -20.11
C ARG A 277 -5.99 -7.07 -20.49
N ARG A 278 -5.45 -7.95 -19.65
CA ARG A 278 -4.25 -8.73 -19.97
C ARG A 278 -4.49 -9.66 -21.14
N ALA A 279 -5.60 -10.38 -21.16
CA ALA A 279 -5.98 -11.23 -22.27
C ALA A 279 -6.16 -10.44 -23.57
N GLU A 280 -6.78 -9.26 -23.51
CA GLU A 280 -6.92 -8.35 -24.66
C GLU A 280 -5.55 -7.89 -25.20
N HIS A 281 -4.63 -7.48 -24.31
CA HIS A 281 -3.26 -7.13 -24.70
C HIS A 281 -2.47 -8.30 -25.28
N GLU A 282 -2.62 -9.50 -24.71
CA GLU A 282 -1.95 -10.71 -25.21
C GLU A 282 -2.49 -11.10 -26.59
N GLN A 283 -3.81 -11.02 -26.80
CA GLN A 283 -4.42 -11.22 -28.11
C GLN A 283 -3.96 -10.18 -29.12
N GLU A 284 -3.85 -8.91 -28.73
CA GLU A 284 -3.34 -7.85 -29.62
C GLU A 284 -1.88 -8.10 -29.99
N TYR A 285 -1.05 -8.54 -29.04
CA TYR A 285 0.34 -8.91 -29.29
C TYR A 285 0.46 -10.06 -30.29
N ILE A 286 -0.29 -11.15 -30.07
CA ILE A 286 -0.33 -12.30 -30.99
C ILE A 286 -0.78 -11.85 -32.37
N ARG A 287 -1.82 -11.00 -32.46
CA ARG A 287 -2.30 -10.47 -33.73
C ARG A 287 -1.23 -9.65 -34.46
N ARG A 288 -0.51 -8.77 -33.76
CA ARG A 288 0.58 -7.98 -34.37
C ARG A 288 1.70 -8.87 -34.88
N GLN A 289 2.09 -9.90 -34.12
CA GLN A 289 3.09 -10.88 -34.56
C GLN A 289 2.64 -11.61 -35.83
N LEU A 290 1.39 -12.07 -35.88
CA LEU A 290 0.81 -12.67 -37.09
C LEU A 290 0.80 -11.70 -38.29
N GLU A 291 0.44 -10.43 -38.09
CA GLU A 291 0.48 -9.41 -39.15
C GLU A 291 1.92 -9.09 -39.61
N GLU A 292 2.92 -9.21 -38.73
CA GLU A 292 4.34 -9.06 -39.10
C GLU A 292 4.84 -10.26 -39.89
N GLU A 293 4.54 -11.49 -39.44
CA GLU A 293 4.87 -12.72 -40.16
C GLU A 293 4.22 -12.74 -41.55
N GLN A 294 2.96 -12.33 -41.67
CA GLN A 294 2.28 -12.21 -42.97
C GLN A 294 3.01 -11.23 -43.90
N ARG A 295 3.41 -10.06 -43.39
CA ARG A 295 4.18 -9.09 -44.18
C ARG A 295 5.52 -9.65 -44.64
N GLN A 296 6.21 -10.41 -43.79
CA GLN A 296 7.47 -11.07 -44.18
C GLN A 296 7.24 -12.11 -45.28
N LEU A 297 6.19 -12.91 -45.17
CA LEU A 297 5.82 -13.89 -46.19
C LEU A 297 5.47 -13.21 -47.53
N GLU A 298 4.76 -12.09 -47.51
CA GLU A 298 4.47 -11.31 -48.72
C GLU A 298 5.76 -10.78 -49.38
N ILE A 299 6.72 -10.27 -48.59
CA ILE A 299 8.02 -9.82 -49.10
C ILE A 299 8.77 -10.97 -49.76
N LEU A 300 8.85 -12.13 -49.09
CA LEU A 300 9.51 -13.32 -49.63
C LEU A 300 8.83 -13.80 -50.92
N GLN A 301 7.49 -13.78 -50.97
CA GLN A 301 6.75 -14.12 -52.17
C GLN A 301 7.08 -13.16 -53.33
N GLN A 302 7.15 -11.85 -53.07
CA GLN A 302 7.54 -10.86 -54.08
C GLN A 302 8.98 -11.07 -54.58
N GLN A 303 9.92 -11.34 -53.67
CA GLN A 303 11.31 -11.65 -54.04
C GLN A 303 11.41 -12.87 -54.94
N LEU A 304 10.71 -13.96 -54.58
CA LEU A 304 10.68 -15.17 -55.39
C LEU A 304 10.10 -14.92 -56.78
N LEU A 305 9.08 -14.06 -56.89
CA LEU A 305 8.44 -13.71 -58.16
C LEU A 305 9.36 -12.85 -59.03
N GLN A 306 10.11 -11.93 -58.41
CA GLN A 306 11.14 -11.12 -59.07
C GLN A 306 12.28 -12.00 -59.60
N GLU A 307 12.77 -12.95 -58.81
CA GLU A 307 13.81 -13.89 -59.25
C GLU A 307 13.34 -14.75 -60.42
N GLN A 308 12.11 -15.27 -60.38
CA GLN A 308 11.53 -16.01 -61.50
C GLN A 308 11.44 -15.17 -62.77
N ALA A 309 11.05 -13.89 -62.66
CA ALA A 309 11.01 -12.98 -63.80
C ALA A 309 12.41 -12.76 -64.41
N LEU A 310 13.42 -12.56 -63.56
CA LEU A 310 14.80 -12.38 -64.00
C LEU A 310 15.37 -13.64 -64.68
N LEU A 311 15.05 -14.83 -64.16
CA LEU A 311 15.41 -16.10 -64.79
C LEU A 311 14.76 -16.27 -66.16
N LEU A 312 13.50 -15.86 -66.31
CA LEU A 312 12.79 -15.90 -67.60
C LEU A 312 13.42 -14.93 -68.61
N GLU A 313 13.80 -13.71 -68.19
CA GLU A 313 14.52 -12.76 -69.04
C GLU A 313 15.88 -13.29 -69.46
N TYR A 314 16.65 -13.87 -68.53
CA TYR A 314 17.93 -14.49 -68.83
C TYR A 314 17.78 -15.62 -69.87
N LYS A 315 16.79 -16.48 -69.70
CA LYS A 315 16.50 -17.56 -70.66
C LYS A 315 16.08 -17.04 -72.04
N ARG A 316 15.31 -15.95 -72.10
CA ARG A 316 14.95 -15.28 -73.36
C ARG A 316 16.19 -14.75 -74.07
N LYS A 317 17.08 -14.06 -73.35
CA LYS A 317 18.31 -13.51 -73.90
C LYS A 317 19.23 -14.61 -74.44
N GLN A 318 19.38 -15.72 -73.72
CA GLN A 318 20.11 -16.90 -74.18
C GLN A 318 19.57 -17.45 -75.51
N LEU A 319 18.25 -17.53 -75.66
CA LEU A 319 17.63 -17.98 -76.92
C LEU A 319 17.86 -16.98 -78.07
N GLU A 320 17.86 -15.67 -77.80
CA GLU A 320 18.16 -14.65 -78.81
C GLU A 320 19.63 -14.69 -79.25
N GLU A 321 20.56 -14.85 -78.31
CA GLU A 321 21.99 -15.04 -78.61
C GLU A 321 22.22 -16.30 -79.46
N GLN A 322 21.56 -17.42 -79.12
CA GLN A 322 21.60 -18.64 -79.95
C GLN A 322 21.09 -18.38 -81.37
N ARG A 323 19.95 -17.70 -81.52
CA ARG A 323 19.42 -17.34 -82.85
C ARG A 323 20.36 -16.43 -83.63
N GLN A 324 21.02 -15.48 -82.97
CA GLN A 324 22.02 -14.62 -83.60
C GLN A 324 23.25 -15.42 -84.05
N ALA A 325 23.75 -16.33 -83.21
CA ALA A 325 24.85 -17.22 -83.55
C ALA A 325 24.51 -18.11 -84.75
N GLU A 326 23.30 -18.69 -84.80
CA GLU A 326 22.83 -19.46 -85.95
C GLU A 326 22.78 -18.65 -87.24
N ARG A 327 22.34 -17.38 -87.19
CA ARG A 327 22.34 -16.48 -88.36
C ARG A 327 23.75 -16.21 -88.86
N LEU A 328 24.68 -15.89 -87.96
CA LEU A 328 26.09 -15.68 -88.29
C LEU A 328 26.72 -16.95 -88.87
N GLN A 329 26.42 -18.12 -88.31
CA GLN A 329 26.91 -19.40 -88.82
C GLN A 329 26.39 -19.68 -90.23
N ARG A 330 25.12 -19.37 -90.51
CA ARG A 330 24.55 -19.47 -91.87
C ARG A 330 25.24 -18.50 -92.85
N GLN A 331 25.51 -17.25 -92.45
CA GLN A 331 26.24 -16.30 -93.28
C GLN A 331 27.66 -16.78 -93.58
N LEU A 332 28.38 -17.25 -92.56
CA LEU A 332 29.72 -17.83 -92.74
C LEU A 332 29.70 -19.04 -93.67
N GLN A 333 28.67 -19.88 -93.60
CA GLN A 333 28.52 -21.01 -94.52
C GLN A 333 28.28 -20.54 -95.96
N GLN A 334 27.41 -19.55 -96.17
CA GLN A 334 27.19 -18.94 -97.49
C GLN A 334 28.46 -18.33 -98.06
N GLU A 335 29.24 -17.61 -97.25
CA GLU A 335 30.53 -17.06 -97.67
C GLU A 335 31.54 -18.16 -98.02
N ARG A 336 31.61 -19.24 -97.23
CA ARG A 336 32.45 -20.41 -97.54
C ARG A 336 32.06 -21.04 -98.88
N ASP A 337 30.78 -21.30 -99.08
CA ASP A 337 30.26 -21.89 -100.31
C ASP A 337 30.53 -20.98 -101.52
N TYR A 338 30.39 -19.65 -101.33
CA TYR A 338 30.75 -18.65 -102.34
C TYR A 338 32.24 -18.68 -102.68
N LEU A 339 33.13 -18.70 -101.68
CA LEU A 339 34.58 -18.79 -101.91
C LEU A 339 34.97 -20.08 -102.63
N VAL A 340 34.34 -21.22 -102.30
CA VAL A 340 34.54 -22.50 -103.01
C VAL A 340 34.11 -22.38 -104.47
N SER A 341 32.95 -21.76 -104.74
CA SER A 341 32.48 -21.54 -106.11
C SER A 341 33.43 -20.66 -106.93
N LEU A 342 33.99 -19.61 -106.32
CA LEU A 342 34.98 -18.73 -106.95
C LEU A 342 36.29 -19.47 -107.26
N GLN A 343 36.72 -20.36 -106.36
CA GLN A 343 37.87 -21.23 -106.57
C GLN A 343 37.65 -22.21 -107.74
N GLN A 344 36.46 -22.81 -107.84
CA GLN A 344 36.08 -23.65 -108.98
C GLN A 344 36.06 -22.86 -110.29
N GLN A 345 35.53 -21.63 -110.28
CA GLN A 345 35.51 -20.77 -111.46
C GLN A 345 36.92 -20.43 -111.95
N GLN A 346 37.87 -20.13 -111.04
CA GLN A 346 39.28 -19.96 -111.40
C GLN A 346 39.94 -21.25 -111.92
N GLN A 347 39.51 -22.43 -111.48
CA GLN A 347 39.99 -23.71 -112.04
C GLN A 347 39.43 -23.96 -113.44
N GLN A 348 38.17 -23.60 -113.72
CA GLN A 348 37.58 -23.68 -115.05
C GLN A 348 38.24 -22.69 -116.03
N GLN A 349 38.48 -21.44 -115.63
CA GLN A 349 39.23 -20.48 -116.45
C GLN A 349 40.67 -20.93 -116.76
N ARG A 350 41.30 -21.70 -115.84
CA ARG A 350 42.59 -22.36 -116.09
C ARG A 350 42.49 -23.56 -117.05
N GLN A 351 41.33 -24.18 -117.20
CA GLN A 351 41.10 -25.23 -118.19
C GLN A 351 40.82 -24.66 -119.59
N ASP A 352 40.12 -23.53 -119.69
CA ASP A 352 39.80 -22.86 -120.96
C ASP A 352 40.98 -22.14 -121.65
N GLN A 353 42.13 -21.98 -120.98
CA GLN A 353 43.37 -21.46 -121.58
C GLN A 353 44.28 -22.53 -122.23
N ARG A 354 43.80 -23.78 -122.40
CA ARG A 354 44.56 -24.80 -123.15
C ARG A 354 44.24 -24.74 -124.65
N PRO A 355 45.24 -24.56 -125.55
CA PRO A 355 45.01 -24.53 -126.99
C PRO A 355 44.64 -25.93 -127.52
N ALA A 356 43.67 -25.96 -128.45
CA ALA A 356 43.21 -27.17 -129.12
C ALA A 356 44.16 -27.56 -130.26
N GLU A 357 44.75 -28.76 -130.21
CA GLU A 357 45.22 -29.49 -131.41
C GLU A 357 45.01 -31.01 -131.25
N LYS A 358 44.03 -31.53 -131.98
CA LYS A 358 44.10 -32.42 -133.16
C LYS A 358 44.28 -33.93 -132.88
N LYS A 359 43.22 -34.68 -133.26
CA LYS A 359 43.20 -36.12 -133.53
C LYS A 359 44.12 -36.46 -134.72
N PRO A 360 44.72 -37.66 -134.79
CA PRO A 360 45.07 -38.30 -136.05
C PRO A 360 44.09 -39.43 -136.40
N LEU A 361 43.72 -39.52 -137.67
CA LEU A 361 42.92 -40.61 -138.27
C LEU A 361 43.80 -41.33 -139.32
N TYR A 362 43.98 -42.65 -139.14
CA TYR A 362 44.36 -43.76 -140.07
C TYR A 362 45.42 -43.56 -141.19
N HIS A 363 46.36 -44.50 -141.41
CA HIS A 363 46.24 -45.76 -142.21
C HIS A 363 47.61 -46.45 -142.58
N TYR A 364 47.69 -47.78 -142.36
CA TYR A 364 48.24 -48.96 -143.12
C TYR A 364 49.64 -49.12 -143.80
N LYS A 365 50.07 -50.41 -143.77
CA LYS A 365 51.04 -51.25 -144.56
C LYS A 365 52.52 -51.18 -144.14
N GLU A 366 53.29 -52.28 -144.06
CA GLU A 366 53.34 -53.56 -144.81
C GLU A 366 53.24 -54.82 -143.96
#